data_AF-A0A318QU43-F1
#
_entry.id   AF-A0A318QU43-F1
#
_cell.length_a   1.000
_cell.length_b   1.000
_cell.length_c   1.000
_cell.angle_alpha   90.00
_cell.angle_beta   90.00
_cell.angle_gamma   90.00
#
_symmetry.space_group_name_H-M   'P 1'
#
loop_
_entity.id
_entity.type
_entity.pdbx_description
1 polymer ?
#
loop_
_entity_poly.entity_id
_entity_poly.type
_entity_poly.pdbx_seq_one_letter_code
_entity_poly.pdbx_strand_id
1 'polypeptide(L)'
;MLIPMFSDQPVELGMGGQEKALFARLSDDPCYARLFRVAFPEAKGAITLSTVTKAIASFERTLLSFDSPYDHSLHGDKTALSPAAQRGEALFFGEKLECSHCHNGLNLTDNIRAANMPFPETGFHNTGLYNEDGKGAYPASDHGLRTVTGNAEDEGKFRTESLRNVALTGPYMHDGSIATLHDVLAAHYSKGGRSATGPHGENPLRDQFIEPFDISEAEIADVIAFLNSLTDQSFLTNPAFSDPGKTCPLALPSASPSGKGAQ
;
A
#
# COMPACT_ATOMS: atom_id res chain seq x y z
N MET A 1 1.46 -8.94 -11.33
CA MET A 1 2.34 -10.11 -11.53
C MET A 1 3.13 -10.11 -12.84
N LEU A 2 2.58 -9.73 -14.00
CA LEU A 2 3.37 -9.79 -15.25
C LEU A 2 4.58 -8.84 -15.25
N ILE A 3 4.40 -7.60 -14.78
CA ILE A 3 5.46 -6.58 -14.72
C ILE A 3 6.62 -7.08 -13.84
N PRO A 4 6.43 -7.47 -12.56
CA PRO A 4 7.56 -7.97 -11.76
C PRO A 4 8.28 -9.19 -12.33
N MET A 5 7.55 -10.08 -13.00
CA MET A 5 8.13 -11.29 -13.55
C MET A 5 8.95 -11.03 -14.81
N PHE A 6 8.49 -10.17 -15.71
CA PHE A 6 8.97 -10.13 -17.08
C PHE A 6 9.43 -8.76 -17.57
N SER A 7 9.27 -7.70 -16.77
CA SER A 7 9.78 -6.37 -17.13
C SER A 7 11.30 -6.40 -17.30
N ASP A 8 11.77 -5.72 -18.34
CA ASP A 8 13.18 -5.46 -18.63
C ASP A 8 13.58 -4.01 -18.34
N GLN A 9 12.62 -3.12 -18.06
CA GLN A 9 12.82 -1.70 -17.79
C GLN A 9 11.87 -1.19 -16.69
N PRO A 10 12.32 -1.12 -15.43
CA PRO A 10 13.54 -1.75 -14.91
C PRO A 10 13.40 -3.28 -14.83
N VAL A 11 14.55 -3.96 -14.73
CA VAL A 11 14.59 -5.39 -14.43
C VAL A 11 14.20 -5.61 -12.96
N GLU A 12 13.19 -6.44 -12.74
CA GLU A 12 12.80 -6.94 -11.41
C GLU A 12 13.24 -8.41 -11.23
N LEU A 13 12.36 -9.40 -11.46
CA LEU A 13 12.73 -10.82 -11.34
C LEU A 13 13.58 -11.34 -12.51
N GLY A 14 13.67 -10.59 -13.61
CA GLY A 14 14.58 -10.89 -14.73
C GLY A 14 14.22 -12.12 -15.56
N MET A 15 12.94 -12.52 -15.59
CA MET A 15 12.49 -13.69 -16.36
C MET A 15 11.98 -13.36 -17.77
N GLY A 16 12.12 -12.11 -18.23
CA GLY A 16 11.77 -11.71 -19.60
C GLY A 16 12.53 -12.53 -20.64
N GLY A 17 11.82 -13.21 -21.55
CA GLY A 17 12.39 -14.11 -22.53
C GLY A 17 12.87 -15.47 -21.98
N GLN A 18 12.67 -15.74 -20.69
CA GLN A 18 13.05 -16.97 -20.00
C GLN A 18 11.84 -17.75 -19.45
N GLU A 19 10.66 -17.53 -20.01
CA GLU A 19 9.39 -18.08 -19.51
C GLU A 19 9.40 -19.62 -19.53
N LYS A 20 9.94 -20.22 -20.59
CA LYS A 20 10.09 -21.68 -20.68
C LYS A 20 10.97 -22.23 -19.57
N ALA A 21 12.10 -21.56 -19.29
CA ALA A 21 13.02 -21.97 -18.24
C ALA A 21 12.40 -21.82 -16.84
N LEU A 22 11.64 -20.74 -16.61
CA LEU A 22 10.89 -20.51 -15.37
C LEU A 22 9.94 -21.68 -15.05
N PHE A 23 9.06 -22.02 -16.00
CA PHE A 23 8.06 -23.05 -15.77
C PHE A 23 8.67 -24.46 -15.73
N ALA A 24 9.73 -24.72 -16.51
CA ALA A 24 10.49 -25.96 -16.41
C ALA A 24 11.09 -26.13 -15.01
N ARG A 25 11.77 -25.10 -14.48
CA ARG A 25 12.36 -25.11 -13.14
C ARG A 25 11.34 -25.43 -12.04
N LEU A 26 10.14 -24.84 -12.11
CA LEU A 26 9.07 -25.13 -11.16
C LEU A 26 8.48 -26.53 -11.35
N SER A 27 8.37 -27.00 -12.60
CA SER A 27 7.81 -28.34 -12.92
C SER A 27 8.75 -29.48 -12.54
N ASP A 28 10.06 -29.24 -12.62
CA ASP A 28 11.09 -30.21 -12.28
C ASP A 28 11.23 -30.41 -10.76
N ASP A 29 10.67 -29.50 -9.95
CA ASP A 29 10.63 -29.65 -8.49
C ASP A 29 9.46 -30.58 -8.08
N PRO A 30 9.75 -31.75 -7.47
CA PRO A 30 8.71 -32.70 -7.07
C PRO A 30 7.70 -32.14 -6.06
N CYS A 31 8.11 -31.15 -5.26
CA CYS A 31 7.24 -30.46 -4.32
C CYS A 31 6.20 -29.63 -5.07
N TYR A 32 6.65 -28.72 -5.94
CA TYR A 32 5.75 -27.87 -6.72
C TYR A 32 4.85 -28.71 -7.63
N ALA A 33 5.38 -29.73 -8.30
CA ALA A 33 4.57 -30.65 -9.11
C ALA A 33 3.46 -31.33 -8.29
N ARG A 34 3.71 -31.66 -7.01
CA ARG A 34 2.67 -32.18 -6.10
C ARG A 34 1.67 -31.08 -5.72
N LEU A 35 2.14 -29.93 -5.26
CA LEU A 35 1.28 -28.85 -4.77
C LEU A 35 0.35 -28.31 -5.87
N PHE A 36 0.86 -28.12 -7.08
CA PHE A 36 0.05 -27.65 -8.22
C PHE A 36 -1.00 -28.67 -8.65
N ARG A 37 -0.73 -29.98 -8.58
CA ARG A 37 -1.75 -31.02 -8.83
C ARG A 37 -2.91 -30.95 -7.85
N VAL A 38 -2.65 -30.59 -6.60
CA VAL A 38 -3.72 -30.46 -5.59
C VAL A 38 -4.45 -29.13 -5.73
N ALA A 39 -3.73 -28.02 -6.00
CA ALA A 39 -4.31 -26.69 -6.10
C ALA A 39 -5.08 -26.44 -7.40
N PHE A 40 -4.69 -27.09 -8.51
CA PHE A 40 -5.26 -26.90 -9.84
C PHE A 40 -5.61 -28.23 -10.53
N PRO A 41 -6.52 -29.04 -9.96
CA PRO A 41 -6.92 -30.32 -10.55
C PRO A 41 -7.55 -30.16 -11.94
N GLU A 42 -8.26 -29.05 -12.19
CA GLU A 42 -8.86 -28.71 -13.49
C GLU A 42 -7.81 -28.44 -14.57
N ALA A 43 -6.63 -27.95 -14.18
CA ALA A 43 -5.47 -27.79 -15.06
C ALA A 43 -4.56 -29.03 -15.08
N LYS A 44 -4.99 -30.15 -14.46
CA LYS A 44 -4.19 -31.37 -14.28
C LYS A 44 -2.82 -31.10 -13.62
N GLY A 45 -2.74 -30.08 -12.77
CA GLY A 45 -1.50 -29.64 -12.13
C GLY A 45 -0.49 -28.94 -13.04
N ALA A 46 -0.89 -28.48 -14.23
CA ALA A 46 0.00 -27.75 -15.13
C ALA A 46 0.55 -26.47 -14.46
N ILE A 47 1.87 -26.33 -14.44
CA ILE A 47 2.55 -25.11 -13.99
C ILE A 47 2.73 -24.20 -15.19
N THR A 48 1.93 -23.15 -15.24
CA THR A 48 1.85 -22.20 -16.34
C THR A 48 1.82 -20.79 -15.78
N LEU A 49 1.94 -19.78 -16.65
CA LEU A 49 1.76 -18.39 -16.23
C LEU A 49 0.43 -18.18 -15.51
N SER A 50 -0.67 -18.77 -16.01
CA SER A 50 -1.99 -18.62 -15.41
C SER A 50 -2.07 -19.24 -14.01
N THR A 51 -1.57 -20.46 -13.82
CA THR A 51 -1.64 -21.13 -12.51
C THR A 51 -0.68 -20.52 -11.50
N VAL A 52 0.51 -20.10 -11.91
CA VAL A 52 1.47 -19.39 -11.04
C VAL A 52 0.90 -18.04 -10.59
N THR A 53 0.41 -17.22 -11.53
CA THR A 53 -0.19 -15.92 -11.17
C THR A 53 -1.44 -16.06 -10.32
N LYS A 54 -2.29 -17.07 -10.56
CA LYS A 54 -3.42 -17.38 -9.68
C LYS A 54 -2.98 -17.79 -8.29
N ALA A 55 -1.94 -18.62 -8.15
CA ALA A 55 -1.44 -19.05 -6.86
C ALA A 55 -0.94 -17.86 -6.03
N ILE A 56 -0.12 -16.99 -6.63
CA ILE A 56 0.42 -15.80 -5.97
C ILE A 56 -0.71 -14.82 -5.61
N ALA A 57 -1.59 -14.49 -6.56
CA ALA A 57 -2.71 -13.60 -6.30
C ALA A 57 -3.67 -14.13 -5.24
N SER A 58 -3.85 -15.46 -5.14
CA SER A 58 -4.65 -16.06 -4.07
C SER A 58 -3.97 -15.93 -2.71
N PHE A 59 -2.65 -16.10 -2.62
CA PHE A 59 -1.89 -15.85 -1.40
C PHE A 59 -1.95 -14.37 -0.98
N GLU A 60 -1.72 -13.44 -1.90
CA GLU A 60 -1.76 -11.99 -1.62
C GLU A 60 -3.12 -11.55 -1.06
N ARG A 61 -4.24 -12.13 -1.53
CA ARG A 61 -5.58 -11.84 -1.00
C ARG A 61 -5.79 -12.31 0.45
N THR A 62 -4.92 -13.17 0.98
CA THR A 62 -4.98 -13.61 2.39
C THR A 62 -4.21 -12.68 3.33
N LEU A 63 -3.38 -11.78 2.79
CA LEU A 63 -2.56 -10.84 3.56
C LEU A 63 -3.43 -9.69 4.11
N LEU A 64 -4.31 -10.01 5.04
CA LEU A 64 -5.24 -9.09 5.67
C LEU A 64 -4.69 -8.62 7.02
N SER A 65 -4.74 -7.32 7.26
CA SER A 65 -4.26 -6.66 8.47
C SER A 65 -5.37 -5.80 9.08
N PHE A 66 -6.08 -6.35 10.06
CA PHE A 66 -7.29 -5.80 10.67
C PHE A 66 -7.38 -6.08 12.19
N ASP A 67 -6.23 -6.31 12.84
CA ASP A 67 -6.11 -6.57 14.28
C ASP A 67 -5.16 -5.56 14.95
N SER A 68 -5.16 -4.31 14.48
CA SER A 68 -4.39 -3.22 15.09
C SER A 68 -5.12 -2.60 16.29
N PRO A 69 -4.43 -1.87 17.18
CA PRO A 69 -5.08 -1.07 18.23
C PRO A 69 -6.20 -0.15 17.71
N TYR A 70 -6.04 0.44 16.53
CA TYR A 70 -7.10 1.22 15.90
C TYR A 70 -8.31 0.35 15.51
N ASP A 71 -8.09 -0.84 14.96
CA ASP A 71 -9.18 -1.78 14.65
C ASP A 71 -9.95 -2.19 15.91
N HIS A 72 -9.26 -2.48 17.02
CA HIS A 72 -9.91 -2.78 18.30
C HIS A 72 -10.75 -1.61 18.83
N SER A 73 -10.25 -0.37 18.67
CA SER A 73 -11.01 0.85 19.01
C SER A 73 -12.30 0.97 18.21
N LEU A 74 -12.24 0.73 16.89
CA LEU A 74 -13.41 0.72 16.01
C LEU A 74 -14.43 -0.36 16.40
N HIS A 75 -13.98 -1.47 16.99
CA HIS A 75 -14.85 -2.53 17.52
C HIS A 75 -15.30 -2.29 18.98
N GLY A 76 -15.03 -1.11 19.54
CA GLY A 76 -15.58 -0.65 20.82
C GLY A 76 -14.63 -0.76 22.03
N ASP A 77 -13.39 -1.21 21.84
CA ASP A 77 -12.38 -1.17 22.91
C ASP A 77 -11.84 0.26 23.09
N LYS A 78 -12.47 1.00 24.01
CA LYS A 78 -12.10 2.38 24.34
C LYS A 78 -10.71 2.53 24.97
N THR A 79 -10.05 1.42 25.30
CA THR A 79 -8.71 1.41 25.91
C THR A 79 -7.61 1.03 24.92
N ALA A 80 -7.97 0.64 23.69
CA ALA A 80 -7.02 0.21 22.69
C ALA A 80 -6.09 1.35 22.22
N LEU A 81 -6.60 2.58 22.14
CA LEU A 81 -5.80 3.75 21.81
C LEU A 81 -5.26 4.44 23.07
N SER A 82 -3.97 4.77 23.04
CA SER A 82 -3.37 5.66 24.05
C SER A 82 -3.99 7.07 23.99
N PRO A 83 -3.92 7.86 25.08
CA PRO A 83 -4.42 9.24 25.06
C PRO A 83 -3.77 10.13 23.99
N ALA A 84 -2.51 9.86 23.62
CA ALA A 84 -1.83 10.57 22.54
C ALA A 84 -2.39 10.17 21.17
N ALA A 85 -2.60 8.87 20.95
CA ALA A 85 -3.19 8.37 19.71
C ALA A 85 -4.64 8.88 19.52
N GLN A 86 -5.43 9.01 20.58
CA GLN A 86 -6.78 9.60 20.50
C GLN A 86 -6.75 11.09 20.08
N ARG A 87 -5.78 11.86 20.57
CA ARG A 87 -5.59 13.25 20.11
C ARG A 87 -5.13 13.31 18.66
N GLY A 88 -4.22 12.41 18.27
CA GLY A 88 -3.75 12.26 16.90
C GLY A 88 -4.87 11.88 15.93
N GLU A 89 -5.72 10.95 16.32
CA GLU A 89 -6.92 10.54 15.58
C GLU A 89 -7.85 11.73 15.34
N ALA A 90 -8.11 12.54 16.37
CA ALA A 90 -8.95 13.73 16.26
C ALA A 90 -8.36 14.79 15.31
N LEU A 91 -7.03 14.94 15.29
CA LEU A 91 -6.34 15.81 14.33
C LEU A 91 -6.42 15.26 12.90
N PHE A 92 -6.23 13.94 12.75
CA PHE A 92 -6.20 13.25 11.47
C PHE A 92 -7.56 13.26 10.75
N PHE A 93 -8.64 13.02 11.49
CA PHE A 93 -10.02 13.05 10.98
C PHE A 93 -10.67 14.44 11.06
N GLY A 94 -9.91 15.46 11.47
CA GLY A 94 -10.39 16.84 11.55
C GLY A 94 -9.96 17.68 10.36
N GLU A 95 -10.69 18.77 10.13
CA GLU A 95 -10.43 19.74 9.05
C GLU A 95 -9.15 20.59 9.28
N LYS A 96 -8.41 20.36 10.37
CA LYS A 96 -7.13 21.05 10.59
C LYS A 96 -6.03 20.47 9.70
N LEU A 97 -5.97 19.14 9.60
CA LEU A 97 -4.91 18.44 8.85
C LEU A 97 -5.42 17.83 7.55
N GLU A 98 -6.74 17.73 7.37
CA GLU A 98 -7.40 17.29 6.14
C GLU A 98 -7.02 15.87 5.65
N CYS A 99 -6.36 15.08 6.51
CA CYS A 99 -5.79 13.78 6.13
C CYS A 99 -6.86 12.79 5.68
N SER A 100 -8.04 12.83 6.30
CA SER A 100 -9.14 11.92 6.00
C SER A 100 -9.84 12.17 4.66
N HIS A 101 -9.60 13.28 3.95
CA HIS A 101 -10.19 13.42 2.60
C HIS A 101 -9.68 12.36 1.64
N CYS A 102 -8.39 12.00 1.74
CA CYS A 102 -7.78 10.93 0.96
C CYS A 102 -7.61 9.64 1.75
N HIS A 103 -7.22 9.69 3.03
CA HIS A 103 -6.94 8.51 3.84
C HIS A 103 -8.13 8.11 4.73
N ASN A 104 -9.22 7.68 4.12
CA ASN A 104 -10.46 7.30 4.82
C ASN A 104 -10.86 5.84 4.68
N GLY A 105 -11.99 5.52 5.30
CA GLY A 105 -12.63 4.22 5.19
C GLY A 105 -11.83 3.12 5.87
N LEU A 106 -12.24 1.88 5.59
CA LEU A 106 -11.70 0.70 6.24
C LEU A 106 -10.19 0.50 5.99
N ASN A 107 -9.69 0.94 4.84
CA ASN A 107 -8.27 0.78 4.47
C ASN A 107 -7.45 2.06 4.61
N LEU A 108 -8.01 3.15 5.12
CA LEU A 108 -7.32 4.45 5.22
C LEU A 108 -6.75 4.89 3.86
N THR A 109 -7.58 4.76 2.84
CA THR A 109 -7.39 5.16 1.44
C THR A 109 -8.76 5.32 0.80
N ASP A 110 -8.89 6.29 -0.08
CA ASP A 110 -10.06 6.53 -0.92
C ASP A 110 -10.11 5.60 -2.15
N ASN A 111 -9.10 4.73 -2.32
CA ASN A 111 -9.08 3.68 -3.35
C ASN A 111 -9.52 2.33 -2.80
N ILE A 112 -10.81 2.18 -2.51
CA ILE A 112 -11.39 0.89 -2.11
C ILE A 112 -12.20 0.30 -3.26
N ARG A 113 -11.91 -0.96 -3.61
CA ARG A 113 -12.72 -1.81 -4.50
C ARG A 113 -13.23 -3.04 -3.76
N ALA A 114 -14.56 -3.16 -3.68
CA ALA A 114 -15.24 -4.38 -3.27
C ALA A 114 -15.88 -5.08 -4.48
N ALA A 115 -16.15 -6.39 -4.36
CA ALA A 115 -16.66 -7.24 -5.45
C ALA A 115 -17.93 -6.69 -6.14
N ASN A 116 -18.76 -5.95 -5.41
CA ASN A 116 -20.03 -5.41 -5.92
C ASN A 116 -20.02 -3.87 -6.06
N MET A 117 -18.84 -3.23 -6.05
CA MET A 117 -18.75 -1.77 -6.15
C MET A 117 -18.75 -1.33 -7.62
N PRO A 118 -19.73 -0.53 -8.09
CA PRO A 118 -19.94 -0.29 -9.51
C PRO A 118 -19.02 0.75 -10.14
N PHE A 119 -18.33 1.55 -9.32
CA PHE A 119 -17.45 2.63 -9.81
C PHE A 119 -16.06 2.08 -10.21
N PRO A 120 -15.09 2.90 -10.63
CA PRO A 120 -13.67 2.55 -10.63
C PRO A 120 -12.93 3.13 -9.40
N GLU A 121 -11.67 2.74 -9.18
CA GLU A 121 -10.76 3.47 -8.27
C GLU A 121 -10.35 4.78 -8.95
N THR A 122 -10.42 5.89 -8.23
CA THR A 122 -10.17 7.23 -8.79
C THR A 122 -9.40 8.16 -7.87
N GLY A 123 -8.94 7.69 -6.70
CA GLY A 123 -8.19 8.50 -5.74
C GLY A 123 -6.74 8.66 -6.18
N PHE A 124 -6.48 9.58 -7.09
CA PHE A 124 -5.13 9.93 -7.54
C PHE A 124 -4.88 11.41 -7.28
N HIS A 125 -3.84 11.71 -6.50
CA HIS A 125 -3.60 13.06 -5.99
C HIS A 125 -2.15 13.46 -6.22
N ASN A 126 -1.95 14.72 -6.61
CA ASN A 126 -0.64 15.35 -6.58
C ASN A 126 -0.52 16.08 -5.24
N THR A 127 0.43 15.66 -4.41
CA THR A 127 0.61 16.23 -3.06
C THR A 127 1.67 17.33 -3.02
N GLY A 128 2.10 17.83 -4.19
CA GLY A 128 3.11 18.89 -4.30
C GLY A 128 4.50 18.45 -3.82
N LEU A 129 4.89 17.19 -4.01
CA LEU A 129 6.21 16.67 -3.60
C LEU A 129 7.36 17.32 -4.40
N TYR A 130 7.09 17.60 -5.68
CA TYR A 130 8.01 18.23 -6.63
C TYR A 130 7.34 19.33 -7.44
N ASN A 131 8.14 20.24 -7.99
CA ASN A 131 7.73 21.28 -8.94
C ASN A 131 8.98 21.75 -9.72
N GLU A 132 9.55 20.86 -10.54
CA GLU A 132 10.89 21.06 -11.11
C GLU A 132 10.99 22.23 -12.10
N ASP A 133 9.88 22.64 -12.71
CA ASP A 133 9.84 23.70 -13.73
C ASP A 133 8.97 24.91 -13.33
N GLY A 134 8.40 24.90 -12.12
CA GLY A 134 7.45 25.91 -11.65
C GLY A 134 6.05 25.80 -12.27
N LYS A 135 5.77 24.76 -13.06
CA LYS A 135 4.48 24.52 -13.73
C LYS A 135 3.86 23.17 -13.37
N GLY A 136 4.43 22.51 -12.37
CA GLY A 136 3.91 21.28 -11.79
C GLY A 136 4.67 20.01 -12.17
N ALA A 137 5.78 20.12 -12.92
CA ALA A 137 6.56 18.96 -13.34
C ALA A 137 7.12 18.16 -12.15
N TYR A 138 6.95 16.84 -12.23
CA TYR A 138 7.68 15.87 -11.42
C TYR A 138 8.95 15.42 -12.16
N PRO A 139 9.90 14.77 -11.46
CA PRO A 139 11.12 14.26 -12.08
C PRO A 139 10.82 13.41 -13.31
N ALA A 140 11.61 13.55 -14.37
CA ALA A 140 11.39 12.85 -15.65
C ALA A 140 11.40 11.31 -15.54
N SER A 141 11.89 10.76 -14.42
CA SER A 141 11.85 9.34 -14.12
C SER A 141 10.46 8.85 -13.68
N ASP A 142 9.59 9.74 -13.18
CA ASP A 142 8.26 9.36 -12.69
C ASP A 142 7.26 10.53 -12.79
N HIS A 143 6.39 10.46 -13.79
CA HIS A 143 5.30 11.41 -14.00
C HIS A 143 4.00 11.01 -13.28
N GLY A 144 4.00 9.91 -12.52
CA GLY A 144 2.80 9.34 -11.91
C GLY A 144 1.76 8.89 -12.95
N LEU A 145 0.49 9.17 -12.69
CA LEU A 145 -0.65 8.75 -13.50
C LEU A 145 -0.55 9.21 -14.97
N ARG A 146 0.06 10.36 -15.24
CA ARG A 146 0.30 10.86 -16.61
C ARG A 146 1.05 9.84 -17.48
N THR A 147 1.93 9.01 -16.92
CA THR A 147 2.65 7.98 -17.67
C THR A 147 1.70 6.99 -18.35
N VAL A 148 0.53 6.78 -17.75
CA VAL A 148 -0.51 5.87 -18.28
C VAL A 148 -1.53 6.63 -19.13
N THR A 149 -1.97 7.83 -18.70
CA THR A 149 -3.07 8.55 -19.36
C THR A 149 -2.62 9.44 -20.50
N GLY A 150 -1.39 9.95 -20.45
CA GLY A 150 -0.86 10.98 -21.35
C GLY A 150 -1.39 12.39 -21.08
N ASN A 151 -2.33 12.56 -20.15
CA ASN A 151 -2.93 13.87 -19.86
C ASN A 151 -2.02 14.70 -18.96
N ALA A 152 -1.77 15.96 -19.36
CA ALA A 152 -0.90 16.86 -18.60
C ALA A 152 -1.46 17.19 -17.19
N GLU A 153 -2.79 17.17 -17.03
CA GLU A 153 -3.45 17.41 -15.73
C GLU A 153 -3.26 16.26 -14.73
N ASP A 154 -2.73 15.11 -15.17
CA ASP A 154 -2.44 13.95 -14.32
C ASP A 154 -0.97 13.91 -13.87
N GLU A 155 -0.18 14.95 -14.18
CA GLU A 155 1.22 15.07 -13.77
C GLU A 155 1.36 14.98 -12.25
N GLY A 156 2.22 14.07 -11.80
CA GLY A 156 2.55 13.92 -10.38
C GLY A 156 1.38 13.42 -9.52
N LYS A 157 0.30 12.91 -10.13
CA LYS A 157 -0.76 12.25 -9.39
C LYS A 157 -0.40 10.80 -9.11
N PHE A 158 -0.44 10.42 -7.84
CA PHE A 158 -0.21 9.05 -7.39
C PHE A 158 -1.45 8.54 -6.66
N ARG A 159 -1.63 7.22 -6.68
CA ARG A 159 -2.73 6.58 -5.94
C ARG A 159 -2.54 6.87 -4.45
N THR A 160 -3.61 7.17 -3.71
CA THR A 160 -3.52 7.24 -2.25
C THR A 160 -3.22 5.85 -1.66
N GLU A 161 -2.03 5.65 -1.09
CA GLU A 161 -1.72 4.39 -0.39
C GLU A 161 -2.50 4.22 0.92
N SER A 162 -2.73 2.95 1.30
CA SER A 162 -3.25 2.61 2.63
C SER A 162 -2.23 2.98 3.71
N LEU A 163 -2.70 3.53 4.83
CA LEU A 163 -1.86 3.81 6.00
C LEU A 163 -1.75 2.65 6.99
N ARG A 164 -2.34 1.48 6.70
CA ARG A 164 -2.18 0.29 7.55
C ARG A 164 -0.71 -0.13 7.59
N ASN A 165 -0.17 -0.33 8.79
CA ASN A 165 1.25 -0.62 9.03
C ASN A 165 2.25 0.46 8.56
N VAL A 166 1.82 1.71 8.33
CA VAL A 166 2.69 2.78 7.79
C VAL A 166 3.93 3.07 8.64
N ALA A 167 3.86 2.81 9.95
CA ALA A 167 5.01 2.94 10.85
C ALA A 167 6.20 2.04 10.49
N LEU A 168 6.00 0.99 9.67
CA LEU A 168 6.99 -0.03 9.35
C LEU A 168 7.45 0.00 7.89
N THR A 169 6.89 0.87 7.06
CA THR A 169 7.07 0.85 5.59
C THR A 169 7.82 2.06 5.08
N GLY A 170 8.65 2.68 5.92
CA GLY A 170 9.56 3.73 5.48
C GLY A 170 10.66 3.19 4.54
N PRO A 171 11.31 4.05 3.75
CA PRO A 171 11.02 5.48 3.59
C PRO A 171 9.70 5.73 2.83
N TYR A 172 9.21 6.96 2.87
CA TYR A 172 7.87 7.37 2.47
C TYR A 172 7.83 8.10 1.13
N MET A 173 6.60 8.20 0.59
CA MET A 173 6.27 8.65 -0.77
C MET A 173 6.62 7.63 -1.85
N HIS A 174 6.18 7.87 -3.09
CA HIS A 174 6.34 6.93 -4.20
C HIS A 174 7.82 6.60 -4.53
N ASP A 175 8.73 7.52 -4.19
CA ASP A 175 10.17 7.43 -4.49
C ASP A 175 11.05 7.24 -3.24
N GLY A 176 10.45 7.10 -2.06
CA GLY A 176 11.19 6.98 -0.80
C GLY A 176 11.97 8.24 -0.42
N SER A 177 11.63 9.41 -0.99
CA SER A 177 12.39 10.66 -0.77
C SER A 177 12.19 11.31 0.59
N ILE A 178 11.29 10.79 1.43
CA ILE A 178 11.08 11.27 2.80
C ILE A 178 11.35 10.15 3.80
N ALA A 179 12.29 10.35 4.71
CA ALA A 179 12.80 9.28 5.56
C ALA A 179 11.89 8.90 6.73
N THR A 180 11.17 9.87 7.31
CA THR A 180 10.44 9.69 8.57
C THR A 180 8.99 10.18 8.48
N LEU A 181 8.07 9.58 9.26
CA LEU A 181 6.70 10.10 9.41
C LEU A 181 6.69 11.53 9.96
N HIS A 182 7.68 11.90 10.76
CA HIS A 182 7.84 13.27 11.23
C HIS A 182 8.05 14.23 10.06
N ASP A 183 8.99 13.93 9.16
CA ASP A 183 9.26 14.76 7.99
C ASP A 183 8.07 14.79 7.01
N VAL A 184 7.32 13.68 6.90
CA VAL A 184 6.07 13.65 6.12
C VAL A 184 5.10 14.71 6.63
N LEU A 185 4.95 14.86 7.95
CA LEU A 185 4.06 15.86 8.55
C LEU A 185 4.68 17.26 8.52
N ALA A 186 5.91 17.43 9.02
CA ALA A 186 6.52 18.72 9.30
C ALA A 186 7.15 19.41 8.08
N ALA A 187 7.67 18.64 7.13
CA ALA A 187 8.40 19.17 5.98
C ALA A 187 7.61 19.06 4.67
N HIS A 188 6.57 18.23 4.61
CA HIS A 188 5.73 18.06 3.43
C HIS A 188 4.31 18.58 3.65
N TYR A 189 3.47 17.89 4.43
CA TYR A 189 2.04 18.24 4.52
C TYR A 189 1.81 19.60 5.18
N SER A 190 2.48 19.92 6.30
CA SER A 190 2.30 21.22 6.97
C SER A 190 2.75 22.42 6.12
N LYS A 191 3.45 22.17 5.00
CA LYS A 191 3.93 23.20 4.07
C LYS A 191 3.03 23.36 2.85
N GLY A 192 1.93 22.61 2.73
CA GLY A 192 1.14 22.57 1.50
C GLY A 192 1.86 21.79 0.37
N GLY A 193 2.66 20.80 0.75
CA GLY A 193 3.53 20.04 -0.14
C GLY A 193 4.98 20.54 -0.09
N ARG A 194 5.95 19.61 -0.11
CA ARG A 194 7.39 19.90 0.02
C ARG A 194 7.88 20.95 -0.98
N SER A 195 7.37 20.92 -2.21
CA SER A 195 7.72 21.86 -3.27
C SER A 195 7.44 23.33 -2.92
N ALA A 196 6.47 23.62 -2.04
CA ALA A 196 6.12 24.97 -1.62
C ALA A 196 7.30 25.74 -1.00
N THR A 197 8.24 25.02 -0.39
CA THR A 197 9.47 25.59 0.19
C THR A 197 10.68 25.54 -0.75
N GLY A 198 10.49 25.00 -1.96
CA GLY A 198 11.52 24.83 -2.98
C GLY A 198 11.71 26.07 -3.88
N PRO A 199 12.68 26.02 -4.81
CA PRO A 199 13.07 27.17 -5.63
C PRO A 199 11.99 27.69 -6.58
N HIS A 200 11.02 26.84 -6.95
CA HIS A 200 9.92 27.20 -7.83
C HIS A 200 8.57 27.33 -7.11
N GLY A 201 8.60 27.23 -5.78
CA GLY A 201 7.42 27.31 -4.94
C GLY A 201 6.39 26.21 -5.19
N GLU A 202 5.18 26.51 -4.77
CA GLU A 202 4.00 25.66 -4.81
C GLU A 202 3.73 25.00 -6.17
N ASN A 203 3.51 23.68 -6.17
CA ASN A 203 3.03 22.98 -7.36
C ASN A 203 1.60 23.45 -7.71
N PRO A 204 1.34 23.98 -8.92
CA PRO A 204 0.02 24.47 -9.32
C PRO A 204 -1.01 23.35 -9.62
N LEU A 205 -0.57 22.10 -9.74
CA LEU A 205 -1.41 20.92 -9.97
C LEU A 205 -1.68 20.14 -8.68
N ARG A 206 -1.19 20.61 -7.53
CA ARG A 206 -1.45 19.94 -6.25
C ARG A 206 -2.95 19.89 -5.95
N ASP A 207 -3.35 18.89 -5.19
CA ASP A 207 -4.72 18.75 -4.72
C ASP A 207 -5.11 19.93 -3.82
N GLN A 208 -6.35 20.41 -3.96
CA GLN A 208 -6.89 21.56 -3.22
C GLN A 208 -6.97 21.35 -1.70
N PHE A 209 -6.95 20.10 -1.23
CA PHE A 209 -6.93 19.80 0.21
C PHE A 209 -5.51 19.83 0.79
N ILE A 210 -4.49 20.01 -0.05
CA ILE A 210 -3.08 20.14 0.37
C ILE A 210 -2.76 21.63 0.55
N GLU A 211 -3.27 22.17 1.65
CA GLU A 211 -3.02 23.54 2.09
C GLU A 211 -2.05 23.55 3.28
N PRO A 212 -1.23 24.62 3.45
CA PRO A 212 -0.34 24.74 4.59
C PRO A 212 -1.12 24.89 5.89
N PHE A 213 -0.60 24.31 6.96
CA PHE A 213 -1.19 24.40 8.29
C PHE A 213 -0.11 24.51 9.37
N ASP A 214 -0.46 25.17 10.47
CA ASP A 214 0.40 25.22 11.65
C ASP A 214 0.21 23.95 12.48
N ILE A 215 1.31 23.26 12.75
CA ILE A 215 1.35 22.07 13.61
C ILE A 215 2.53 22.18 14.58
N SER A 216 2.26 21.91 15.85
CA SER A 216 3.30 21.86 16.88
C SER A 216 3.97 20.48 16.95
N GLU A 217 5.16 20.39 17.52
CA GLU A 217 5.85 19.11 17.78
C GLU A 217 5.01 18.14 18.64
N ALA A 218 4.21 18.68 19.56
CA ALA A 218 3.30 17.87 20.37
C ALA A 218 2.17 17.26 19.52
N GLU A 219 1.60 18.04 18.61
CA GLU A 219 0.57 17.55 17.69
C GLU A 219 1.14 16.55 16.67
N ILE A 220 2.35 16.79 16.15
CA ILE A 220 3.06 15.81 15.30
C ILE A 220 3.24 14.48 16.06
N ALA A 221 3.70 14.55 17.32
CA ALA A 221 3.87 13.35 18.14
C ALA A 221 2.54 12.62 18.39
N ASP A 222 1.45 13.35 18.59
CA ASP A 222 0.11 12.78 18.75
C ASP A 222 -0.37 12.09 17.46
N VAL A 223 -0.21 12.73 16.29
CA VAL A 223 -0.55 12.12 14.99
C VAL A 223 0.31 10.88 14.71
N ILE A 224 1.61 10.93 15.00
CA ILE A 224 2.48 9.74 14.88
C ILE A 224 2.03 8.63 15.83
N ALA A 225 1.58 8.96 17.05
CA ALA A 225 1.01 7.96 17.96
C ALA A 225 -0.24 7.31 17.38
N PHE A 226 -1.08 8.07 16.67
CA PHE A 226 -2.21 7.51 15.91
C PHE A 226 -1.74 6.62 14.75
N LEU A 227 -0.79 7.07 13.92
CA LEU A 227 -0.27 6.26 12.80
C LEU A 227 0.39 4.95 13.28
N ASN A 228 1.07 4.98 14.43
CA ASN A 228 1.61 3.77 15.06
C ASN A 228 0.50 2.79 15.49
N SER A 229 -0.66 3.30 15.92
CA SER A 229 -1.81 2.48 16.30
C SER A 229 -2.45 1.72 15.14
N LEU A 230 -2.06 2.03 13.90
CA LEU A 230 -2.47 1.33 12.67
C LEU A 230 -1.61 0.09 12.38
N THR A 231 -0.69 -0.27 13.28
CA THR A 231 0.21 -1.42 13.12
C THR A 231 -0.41 -2.67 13.73
N ASP A 232 -0.58 -3.71 12.90
CA ASP A 232 -1.13 -4.99 13.31
C ASP A 232 0.00 -5.97 13.65
N GLN A 233 0.22 -6.20 14.95
CA GLN A 233 1.28 -7.10 15.41
C GLN A 233 0.97 -8.57 15.12
N SER A 234 -0.31 -8.93 15.05
CA SER A 234 -0.74 -10.30 14.74
C SER A 234 -0.35 -10.66 13.30
N PHE A 235 -0.53 -9.73 12.37
CA PHE A 235 -0.16 -9.88 10.96
C PHE A 235 1.35 -10.09 10.79
N LEU A 236 2.16 -9.26 11.45
CA LEU A 236 3.63 -9.28 11.33
C LEU A 236 4.26 -10.56 11.87
N THR A 237 3.62 -11.21 12.84
CA THR A 237 4.13 -12.41 13.51
C THR A 237 3.36 -13.67 13.13
N ASN A 238 2.44 -13.59 12.16
CA ASN A 238 1.61 -14.71 11.76
C ASN A 238 2.48 -15.79 11.07
N PRO A 239 2.60 -17.00 11.64
CA PRO A 239 3.40 -18.06 11.03
C PRO A 239 2.89 -18.49 9.65
N ALA A 240 1.60 -18.27 9.35
CA ALA A 240 1.03 -18.56 8.04
C ALA A 240 1.59 -17.67 6.91
N PHE A 241 2.19 -16.52 7.25
CA PHE A 241 2.77 -15.57 6.29
C PHE A 241 4.31 -15.55 6.35
N SER A 242 4.92 -16.34 7.23
CA SER A 242 6.38 -16.48 7.32
C SER A 242 6.96 -17.22 6.12
N ASP A 243 8.27 -17.05 5.87
CA ASP A 243 8.99 -17.83 4.86
C ASP A 243 8.82 -19.34 5.18
N PRO A 244 8.19 -20.13 4.30
CA PRO A 244 7.97 -21.56 4.54
C PRO A 244 9.28 -22.38 4.51
N GLY A 245 10.41 -21.76 4.19
CA GLY A 245 11.71 -22.38 4.09
C GLY A 245 11.82 -23.33 2.89
N LYS A 246 12.82 -24.22 2.93
CA LYS A 246 13.10 -25.17 1.84
C LYS A 246 12.36 -26.50 1.96
N THR A 247 11.57 -26.68 3.02
CA THR A 247 10.88 -27.94 3.28
C THR A 247 9.56 -27.99 2.53
N CYS A 248 9.34 -29.06 1.79
CA CYS A 248 8.07 -29.26 1.11
C CYS A 248 6.97 -29.59 2.13
N PRO A 249 5.88 -28.80 2.23
CA PRO A 249 4.83 -29.05 3.22
C PRO A 249 4.19 -30.43 2.97
N LEU A 250 4.17 -31.23 4.04
CA LEU A 250 3.63 -32.60 4.03
C LEU A 250 2.09 -32.63 4.11
N ALA A 251 1.50 -31.62 4.75
CA ALA A 251 0.06 -31.38 4.79
C ALA A 251 -0.22 -29.98 4.21
N LEU A 252 -1.27 -29.87 3.40
CA LEU A 252 -1.82 -28.56 3.07
C LEU A 252 -2.47 -28.00 4.34
N PRO A 253 -2.24 -26.73 4.71
CA PRO A 253 -2.98 -26.13 5.80
C PRO A 253 -4.47 -26.29 5.48
N SER A 254 -5.24 -26.80 6.45
CA SER A 254 -6.69 -26.84 6.34
C SER A 254 -7.17 -25.43 6.06
N ALA A 255 -8.03 -25.25 5.05
CA ALA A 255 -8.69 -23.97 4.82
C ALA A 255 -9.24 -23.48 6.17
N SER A 256 -8.76 -22.33 6.66
CA SER A 256 -9.32 -21.71 7.85
C SER A 256 -10.83 -21.60 7.62
N PRO A 257 -11.67 -22.04 8.58
CA PRO A 257 -13.11 -21.93 8.41
C PRO A 257 -13.40 -20.45 8.22
N SER A 258 -13.93 -20.09 7.04
CA SER A 258 -14.53 -18.79 6.80
C SER A 258 -15.38 -18.46 8.02
N GLY A 259 -15.03 -17.37 8.73
CA GLY A 259 -15.81 -16.88 9.85
C GLY A 259 -17.28 -16.91 9.44
N LYS A 260 -18.08 -17.66 10.19
CA LYS A 260 -19.53 -17.69 9.99
C LYS A 260 -19.99 -16.23 9.95
N GLY A 261 -20.64 -15.85 8.86
CA GLY A 261 -21.23 -14.52 8.72
C GLY A 261 -21.99 -14.18 9.99
N ALA A 262 -21.59 -13.09 10.63
CA ALA A 262 -22.49 -12.38 11.52
C ALA A 262 -23.61 -11.83 10.62
N GLN A 263 -24.80 -12.38 10.82
CA GLN A 263 -26.06 -11.76 10.39
C GLN A 263 -26.30 -10.49 11.18
#